data_AF-A0A0R1UFW3-F1
#
_entry.id   AF-A0A0R1UFW3-F1
#
_cell.length_a   1.000
_cell.length_b   1.000
_cell.length_c   1.000
_cell.angle_alpha   90.00
_cell.angle_beta   90.00
_cell.angle_gamma   90.00
#
_symmetry.space_group_name_H-M   'P 1'
#
loop_
_entity.id
_entity.type
_entity.pdbx_description
1 polymer ?
#
loop_
_entity_poly.entity_id
_entity_poly.type
_entity_poly.pdbx_seq_one_letter_code
_entity_poly.pdbx_strand_id
1 'polypeptide(L)'
;MKNDLDFDLSDIQTMNETQTGLLAALADMVDEVLDPIDGKEWLNKGEQAMLVASTLRNQQAIKALLRCLKSTTKDQADKLEATYQKYVEGAE
;
A
#
# COMPACT_ATOMS: atom_id res chain seq x y z
N MET A 1 3.37 -30.78 7.40
CA MET A 1 4.52 -30.10 6.76
C MET A 1 4.21 -29.57 5.38
N LYS A 2 4.05 -30.40 4.33
CA LYS A 2 3.81 -29.88 2.97
C LYS A 2 2.53 -29.03 2.86
N ASN A 3 1.42 -29.51 3.41
CA ASN A 3 0.15 -28.78 3.40
C ASN A 3 0.18 -27.50 4.25
N ASP A 4 0.97 -27.47 5.34
CA ASP A 4 1.10 -26.30 6.21
C ASP A 4 1.94 -25.21 5.54
N LEU A 5 2.98 -25.61 4.80
CA LEU A 5 3.80 -24.70 4.00
C LEU A 5 2.99 -24.12 2.84
N ASP A 6 2.20 -24.94 2.14
CA ASP A 6 1.34 -24.48 1.06
C ASP A 6 0.29 -23.48 1.57
N PHE A 7 -0.24 -23.68 2.77
CA PHE A 7 -1.15 -22.74 3.43
C PHE A 7 -0.45 -21.43 3.81
N ASP A 8 0.69 -21.50 4.50
CA ASP A 8 1.47 -20.31 4.91
C ASP A 8 1.90 -19.47 3.69
N LEU A 9 2.30 -20.10 2.58
CA LEU A 9 2.65 -19.42 1.33
C LEU A 9 1.42 -18.79 0.65
N SER A 10 0.27 -19.45 0.66
CA SER A 10 -0.98 -18.90 0.16
C SER A 10 -1.39 -17.65 0.94
N ASP A 11 -1.26 -17.67 2.27
CA ASP A 11 -1.53 -16.52 3.13
C ASP A 11 -0.63 -15.32 2.77
N ILE A 12 0.66 -15.57 2.53
CA ILE A 12 1.62 -14.54 2.11
C ILE A 12 1.25 -13.96 0.73
N GLN A 13 0.75 -14.78 -0.19
CA GLN A 13 0.26 -14.32 -1.50
C GLN A 13 -0.95 -13.41 -1.37
N THR A 14 -1.94 -13.74 -0.53
CA THR A 14 -3.08 -12.85 -0.24
C THR A 14 -2.64 -11.51 0.35
N MET A 15 -1.57 -11.51 1.17
CA MET A 15 -0.99 -10.26 1.68
C MET A 15 -0.33 -9.41 0.58
N ASN A 16 0.35 -10.03 -0.39
CA ASN A 16 0.90 -9.33 -1.56
C ASN A 16 -0.21 -8.66 -2.39
N GLU A 17 -1.31 -9.36 -2.63
CA GLU A 17 -2.47 -8.82 -3.35
C GLU A 17 -3.07 -7.63 -2.59
N THR A 18 -3.20 -7.76 -1.27
CA THR A 18 -3.68 -6.67 -0.40
C THR A 18 -2.77 -5.44 -0.49
N GLN A 19 -1.45 -5.61 -0.42
CA GLN A 19 -0.50 -4.50 -0.56
C GLN A 19 -0.57 -3.87 -1.95
N THR A 20 -0.71 -4.67 -3.00
CA THR A 20 -0.85 -4.20 -4.38
C THR A 20 -2.10 -3.33 -4.52
N GLY A 21 -3.24 -3.76 -3.97
CA GLY A 21 -4.47 -2.97 -3.96
C GLY A 21 -4.33 -1.66 -3.18
N LEU A 22 -3.65 -1.68 -2.03
CA LEU A 22 -3.38 -0.47 -1.25
C LEU A 22 -2.46 0.51 -1.98
N LEU A 23 -1.44 0.02 -2.70
CA LEU A 23 -0.56 0.84 -3.51
C LEU A 23 -1.31 1.46 -4.69
N ALA A 24 -2.17 0.69 -5.37
CA ALA A 24 -3.01 1.21 -6.45
C ALA A 24 -3.94 2.32 -5.95
N ALA A 25 -4.63 2.11 -4.83
CA ALA A 25 -5.49 3.13 -4.23
C ALA A 25 -4.73 4.40 -3.82
N LEU A 26 -3.48 4.26 -3.36
CA LEU A 26 -2.63 5.40 -3.04
C LEU A 26 -2.21 6.17 -4.31
N ALA A 27 -1.86 5.46 -5.38
CA ALA A 27 -1.54 6.06 -6.66
C ALA A 27 -2.73 6.83 -7.22
N ASP A 28 -3.92 6.22 -7.25
CA ASP A 28 -5.16 6.86 -7.72
C ASP A 28 -5.45 8.18 -6.95
N MET A 29 -5.25 8.19 -5.63
CA MET A 29 -5.44 9.41 -4.82
C MET A 29 -4.39 10.49 -5.10
N VAL A 30 -3.16 10.09 -5.40
CA VAL A 30 -2.10 11.04 -5.76
C VAL A 30 -2.40 11.64 -7.13
N ASP A 31 -2.79 10.82 -8.09
CA ASP A 31 -3.18 11.25 -9.44
C ASP A 31 -4.40 12.20 -9.37
N GLU A 32 -5.43 11.88 -8.58
CA GLU A 32 -6.58 12.79 -8.39
C GLU A 32 -6.18 14.18 -7.85
N VAL A 33 -5.13 14.24 -7.02
CA VAL A 33 -4.60 15.50 -6.48
C VAL A 33 -3.71 16.22 -7.49
N LEU A 34 -2.93 15.50 -8.29
CA LEU A 34 -1.88 16.07 -9.14
C LEU A 34 -2.31 16.28 -10.61
N ASP A 35 -3.19 15.44 -11.15
CA ASP A 35 -3.73 15.54 -12.52
C ASP A 35 -4.22 16.95 -12.88
N PRO A 36 -4.93 17.68 -11.99
CA PRO A 36 -5.43 19.02 -12.33
C PRO A 36 -4.32 20.06 -12.59
N ILE A 37 -3.08 19.75 -12.20
CA ILE A 37 -1.92 20.64 -12.30
C ILE A 37 -0.81 20.07 -13.19
N ASP A 38 -0.96 18.85 -13.68
CA ASP A 38 0.02 18.23 -14.56
C ASP A 38 0.16 19.05 -15.86
N GLY A 39 1.40 19.26 -16.28
CA GLY A 39 1.74 20.05 -17.47
C GLY A 39 1.39 21.54 -17.43
N LYS A 40 0.94 22.11 -16.29
CA LYS A 40 0.62 23.54 -16.18
C LYS A 40 1.81 24.37 -15.72
N GLU A 41 2.22 25.34 -16.52
CA GLU A 41 3.27 26.31 -16.15
C GLU A 41 2.81 27.29 -15.05
N TRP A 42 1.51 27.58 -14.97
CA TRP A 42 0.94 28.49 -13.97
C TRP A 42 -0.51 28.13 -13.65
N LEU A 43 -0.89 28.32 -12.38
CA LEU A 43 -2.23 28.08 -11.86
C LEU A 43 -2.90 29.40 -11.48
N ASN A 44 -4.16 29.56 -11.86
CA ASN A 44 -4.97 30.69 -11.40
C ASN A 44 -5.44 30.47 -9.93
N LYS A 45 -5.96 31.53 -9.30
CA LYS A 45 -6.38 31.47 -7.88
C LYS A 45 -7.46 30.43 -7.59
N GLY A 46 -8.38 30.20 -8.54
CA GLY A 46 -9.44 29.19 -8.40
C GLY A 46 -8.87 27.78 -8.42
N GLU A 47 -7.96 27.50 -9.36
CA GLU A 47 -7.27 26.22 -9.47
C GLU A 47 -6.41 25.93 -8.24
N GLN A 48 -5.68 26.93 -7.73
CA GLN A 48 -4.91 26.82 -6.48
C GLN A 48 -5.83 26.48 -5.30
N ALA A 49 -6.97 27.15 -5.18
CA ALA A 49 -7.93 26.89 -4.10
C ALA A 49 -8.52 25.48 -4.19
N MET A 50 -8.84 25.01 -5.40
CA MET A 50 -9.31 23.64 -5.64
C MET A 50 -8.26 22.59 -5.31
N LEU A 51 -7.00 22.81 -5.71
CA LEU A 51 -5.88 21.92 -5.39
C LEU A 51 -5.70 21.79 -3.88
N VAL A 52 -5.69 22.91 -3.15
CA VAL A 52 -5.56 22.93 -1.68
C VAL A 52 -6.74 22.19 -1.04
N ALA A 53 -7.97 22.44 -1.50
CA ALA A 53 -9.16 21.76 -0.97
C ALA A 53 -9.13 20.24 -1.23
N SER A 54 -8.70 19.80 -2.43
CA SER A 54 -8.53 18.38 -2.78
C SER A 54 -7.46 17.74 -1.91
N THR A 55 -6.31 18.39 -1.77
CA THR A 55 -5.20 17.92 -0.94
C THR A 55 -5.62 17.76 0.52
N LEU A 56 -6.33 18.74 1.09
CA LEU A 56 -6.82 18.69 2.46
C LEU A 56 -7.86 17.58 2.66
N ARG A 57 -8.76 17.39 1.69
CA ARG A 57 -9.76 16.31 1.72
C ARG A 57 -9.10 14.94 1.70
N ASN A 58 -8.09 14.75 0.84
CA ASN A 58 -7.42 13.48 0.66
C ASN A 58 -6.34 13.20 1.73
N GLN A 59 -5.90 14.21 2.48
CA GLN A 59 -4.81 14.07 3.47
C GLN A 59 -5.05 12.94 4.48
N GLN A 60 -6.27 12.81 5.01
CA GLN A 60 -6.56 11.77 6.01
C GLN A 60 -6.64 10.38 5.39
N ALA A 61 -7.17 10.27 4.16
CA ALA A 61 -7.24 9.02 3.42
C ALA A 61 -5.84 8.52 3.05
N ILE A 62 -4.98 9.40 2.51
CA ILE A 62 -3.57 9.11 2.21
C ILE A 62 -2.83 8.66 3.48
N LYS A 63 -3.00 9.37 4.61
CA LYS A 63 -2.40 8.97 5.89
C LYS A 63 -2.88 7.60 6.37
N ALA A 64 -4.16 7.28 6.18
CA ALA A 64 -4.72 5.98 6.54
C ALA A 64 -4.12 4.86 5.66
N LEU A 65 -4.08 5.05 4.34
CA LEU A 65 -3.47 4.10 3.41
C LEU A 65 -2.00 3.84 3.72
N LEU A 66 -1.22 4.89 3.99
CA LEU A 66 0.19 4.76 4.39
C LEU A 66 0.36 3.97 5.69
N ARG A 67 -0.54 4.14 6.67
CA ARG A 67 -0.53 3.34 7.91
C ARG A 67 -0.86 1.88 7.63
N CYS A 68 -1.86 1.61 6.79
CA CYS A 68 -2.22 0.26 6.38
C CYS A 68 -1.06 -0.42 5.68
N LEU A 69 -0.46 0.22 4.66
CA LEU A 69 0.71 -0.29 3.94
C LEU A 69 1.87 -0.61 4.88
N LYS A 70 2.17 0.30 5.81
CA LYS A 70 3.23 0.07 6.80
C LYS A 70 2.95 -1.14 7.68
N SER A 71 1.72 -1.28 8.16
CA SER A 71 1.34 -2.42 9.00
C SER A 71 1.42 -3.73 8.22
N THR A 72 0.78 -3.80 7.05
CA THR A 72 0.72 -5.03 6.26
C THR A 72 2.08 -5.46 5.72
N THR A 73 2.96 -4.50 5.39
CA THR A 73 4.35 -4.81 4.99
C THR A 73 5.13 -5.42 6.14
N LYS A 74 5.01 -4.86 7.35
CA LYS A 74 5.66 -5.40 8.54
C LYS A 74 5.14 -6.81 8.85
N ASP A 75 3.82 -6.97 8.94
CA ASP A 75 3.19 -8.25 9.27
C ASP A 75 3.57 -9.34 8.25
N GLN A 76 3.72 -8.97 6.98
CA GLN A 76 4.15 -9.90 5.94
C GLN A 76 5.62 -10.29 6.09
N ALA A 77 6.50 -9.34 6.37
CA ALA A 77 7.92 -9.61 6.58
C ALA A 77 8.11 -10.58 7.76
N ASP A 78 7.43 -10.32 8.88
CA ASP A 78 7.46 -11.16 10.08
C ASP A 78 6.94 -12.59 9.76
N LYS A 79 5.85 -12.71 8.99
CA LYS A 79 5.34 -14.02 8.54
C LYS A 79 6.30 -14.76 7.61
N LEU A 80 6.89 -14.06 6.64
CA LEU A 80 7.81 -14.67 5.68
C LEU A 80 9.05 -15.21 6.41
N GLU A 81 9.59 -14.45 7.37
CA GLU A 81 10.71 -14.89 8.21
C GLU A 81 10.34 -16.14 9.03
N ALA A 82 9.17 -16.13 9.67
CA ALA A 82 8.69 -17.28 10.46
C ALA A 82 8.46 -18.53 9.58
N THR A 83 7.85 -18.38 8.40
CA THR A 83 7.64 -19.49 7.46
C THR A 83 8.98 -20.04 6.95
N TYR A 84 9.95 -19.16 6.67
CA TYR A 84 11.29 -19.58 6.28
C TYR A 84 12.00 -20.36 7.39
N GLN A 85 11.98 -19.87 8.63
CA GLN A 85 12.57 -20.56 9.78
C GLN A 85 11.94 -21.94 9.99
N LYS A 86 10.60 -22.04 9.98
CA LYS A 86 9.90 -23.34 10.07
C LYS A 86 10.34 -24.32 9.00
N TYR A 87 10.57 -23.85 7.77
CA TYR A 87 10.99 -24.70 6.67
C TYR A 87 12.43 -25.17 6.83
N VAL A 88 13.35 -24.28 7.21
CA VAL A 88 14.77 -24.63 7.41
C VAL A 88 14.94 -25.54 8.62
N GLU A 89 14.31 -25.25 9.75
CA GLU A 89 14.41 -26.03 10.98
C GLU A 89 13.58 -27.32 10.94
N GLY A 90 12.47 -27.34 10.19
CA GLY A 90 11.62 -28.53 10.03
C GLY A 90 12.08 -29.48 8.92
N ALA A 91 13.08 -29.09 8.12
CA ALA A 91 13.69 -29.95 7.09
C ALA A 91 14.84 -30.82 7.62
N GLU A 92 15.23 -30.66 8.89
CA GLU A 92 16.09 -31.60 9.65
C GLU A 92 15.25 -32.73 10.29
#